data_AF-A0A968PE42-F1
#
_entry.id   AF-A0A968PE42-F1
#
_cell.length_a   1.000
_cell.length_b   1.000
_cell.length_c   1.000
_cell.angle_alpha   90.00
_cell.angle_beta   90.00
_cell.angle_gamma   90.00
#
_symmetry.space_group_name_H-M   'P 1'
#
loop_
_entity.id
_entity.type
_entity.pdbx_description
1 polymer ?
#
loop_
_entity_poly.entity_id
_entity_poly.type
_entity_poly.pdbx_seq_one_letter_code
_entity_poly.pdbx_strand_id
1 'polypeptide(L)'
;MATTSNSPRKVIAVALQVGMDALPMYQHRYAPHKFTQSQLFACLVLMVFEGWDYRTTEQHLRDLPELRIWIGLKGQEKVSG
;
A
#
# COMPACT_ATOMS: atom_id res chain seq x y z
N MET A 1 12.62 -23.04 5.98
CA MET A 1 12.59 -21.66 6.54
C MET A 1 13.44 -20.79 5.64
N ALA A 2 12.82 -19.96 4.79
CA ALA A 2 13.56 -19.08 3.89
C ALA A 2 14.01 -17.84 4.67
N THR A 3 15.27 -17.84 5.10
CA THR A 3 15.96 -16.68 5.66
C THR A 3 16.40 -15.77 4.52
N THR A 4 15.45 -15.14 3.86
CA THR A 4 15.72 -13.91 3.14
C THR A 4 15.28 -12.80 4.08
N SER A 5 16.20 -11.91 4.45
CA SER A 5 15.91 -10.67 5.18
C SER A 5 15.04 -9.78 4.29
N ASN A 6 13.78 -10.19 4.08
CA ASN A 6 12.82 -9.57 3.18
C ASN A 6 12.20 -8.41 3.93
N SER A 7 12.94 -7.31 4.00
CA SER A 7 12.42 -6.06 4.55
C SER A 7 11.07 -5.76 3.88
N PRO A 8 9.97 -5.61 4.65
CA PRO A 8 8.64 -5.28 4.10
C PRO A 8 8.68 -4.03 3.22
N ARG A 9 9.57 -3.09 3.55
CA ARG A 9 9.87 -1.90 2.74
C ARG A 9 10.30 -2.24 1.31
N LYS A 10 11.20 -3.21 1.13
CA LYS A 10 11.65 -3.62 -0.21
C LYS A 10 10.52 -4.28 -0.99
N VAL A 11 9.72 -5.10 -0.32
CA VAL A 11 8.55 -5.76 -0.92
C VAL A 11 7.54 -4.72 -1.43
N ILE A 12 7.18 -3.74 -0.59
CA ILE A 12 6.27 -2.65 -0.97
C ILE A 12 6.83 -1.84 -2.13
N ALA A 13 8.12 -1.48 -2.10
CA ALA A 13 8.74 -0.72 -3.18
C ALA A 13 8.68 -1.47 -4.53
N VAL A 14 8.98 -2.77 -4.53
CA VAL A 14 8.86 -3.60 -5.74
C VAL A 14 7.40 -3.73 -6.17
N ALA A 15 6.47 -3.94 -5.24
CA ALA A 15 5.04 -4.04 -5.54
C ALA A 15 4.50 -2.74 -6.17
N LEU A 16 4.90 -1.58 -5.66
CA LEU A 16 4.56 -0.28 -6.24
C LEU A 16 5.08 -0.15 -7.67
N GLN A 17 6.35 -0.48 -7.91
CA GLN A 17 6.97 -0.39 -9.22
C GLN A 17 6.24 -1.31 -10.22
N VAL A 18 6.07 -2.58 -9.86
CA VAL A 18 5.34 -3.56 -10.68
C VAL A 18 3.91 -3.10 -10.94
N GLY A 19 3.23 -2.56 -9.92
CA GLY A 19 1.87 -2.03 -10.06
C GLY A 19 1.80 -0.80 -10.97
N MET A 20 2.81 0.07 -10.97
CA MET A 20 2.89 1.21 -11.88
C MET A 20 3.09 0.78 -13.32
N ASP A 21 3.88 -0.28 -13.54
CA ASP A 21 4.19 -0.79 -14.88
C ASP A 21 3.04 -1.64 -15.46
N ALA A 22 2.33 -2.38 -14.60
CA ALA A 22 1.32 -3.34 -15.03
C ALA A 22 -0.13 -2.82 -14.98
N LEU A 23 -0.43 -1.81 -14.15
CA LEU A 23 -1.80 -1.35 -13.90
C LEU A 23 -1.97 0.11 -14.36
N PRO A 24 -3.14 0.47 -14.94
CA PRO A 24 -3.46 1.86 -15.17
C PRO A 24 -3.51 2.61 -13.83
N MET A 25 -3.14 3.89 -13.83
CA MET A 25 -3.10 4.71 -12.61
C MET A 25 -4.44 4.69 -11.84
N TYR A 26 -5.56 4.67 -12.57
CA TYR A 26 -6.91 4.53 -12.04
C TYR A 26 -7.71 3.55 -12.90
N GLN A 27 -8.59 2.76 -12.27
CA GLN A 27 -9.45 1.81 -12.97
C GLN A 27 -10.60 2.47 -13.74
N HIS A 28 -11.04 3.67 -13.35
CA HIS A 28 -12.19 4.34 -13.96
C HIS A 28 -12.03 5.86 -13.98
N ARG A 29 -12.61 6.54 -14.98
CA ARG A 29 -12.58 8.01 -15.12
C ARG A 29 -13.21 8.76 -13.93
N TYR A 30 -14.24 8.17 -13.31
CA TYR A 30 -14.92 8.73 -12.14
C TYR A 30 -14.41 8.16 -10.81
N ALA A 31 -13.24 7.49 -10.81
CA ALA A 31 -12.66 7.05 -9.56
C ALA A 31 -12.39 8.28 -8.66
N PRO A 32 -12.52 8.17 -7.33
CA PRO A 32 -12.35 9.30 -6.43
C PRO A 32 -10.90 9.82 -6.37
N HIS A 33 -9.97 9.23 -7.13
CA HIS A 33 -8.55 9.57 -7.24
C HIS A 33 -7.83 9.75 -5.89
N LYS A 34 -8.36 9.13 -4.83
CA LYS A 34 -7.76 9.13 -3.48
C LYS A 34 -6.53 8.24 -3.42
N PHE A 35 -6.58 7.12 -4.12
CA PHE A 35 -5.50 6.13 -4.22
C PHE A 35 -5.32 5.70 -5.67
N THR A 36 -4.08 5.43 -6.06
CA THR A 36 -3.78 4.81 -7.35
C THR A 36 -3.96 3.29 -7.27
N GLN A 37 -4.14 2.66 -8.43
CA GLN A 37 -4.24 1.20 -8.50
C GLN A 37 -2.95 0.52 -8.01
N SER A 38 -1.79 1.12 -8.28
CA SER A 38 -0.48 0.66 -7.81
C SER A 38 -0.36 0.72 -6.28
N GLN A 39 -0.90 1.77 -5.63
CA GLN A 39 -0.95 1.88 -4.17
C GLN A 39 -1.84 0.80 -3.55
N LEU A 40 -3.04 0.59 -4.11
CA LEU A 40 -3.94 -0.46 -3.65
C LEU A 40 -3.31 -1.86 -3.83
N PHE A 41 -2.63 -2.07 -4.95
CA PHE A 41 -1.89 -3.30 -5.20
C PHE A 41 -0.76 -3.52 -4.18
N ALA A 42 0.02 -2.49 -3.87
CA ALA A 42 1.06 -2.59 -2.85
C ALA A 42 0.49 -2.92 -1.46
N CYS A 43 -0.68 -2.37 -1.09
CA CYS A 43 -1.40 -2.79 0.11
C CYS A 43 -1.75 -4.27 0.06
N LEU A 44 -2.32 -4.77 -1.04
CA LEU A 44 -2.67 -6.19 -1.20
C LEU A 44 -1.45 -7.10 -1.05
N VAL A 45 -0.31 -6.73 -1.67
CA VAL A 45 0.93 -7.50 -1.56
C VAL A 45 1.42 -7.51 -0.11
N LEU A 46 1.36 -6.37 0.59
CA LEU A 46 1.72 -6.30 2.01
C LEU A 46 0.84 -7.23 2.86
N MET A 47 -0.49 -7.24 2.62
CA MET A 47 -1.40 -8.15 3.34
C MET A 47 -1.01 -9.61 3.16
N VAL A 48 -0.73 -10.02 1.91
CA VAL A 48 -0.33 -11.40 1.61
C VAL A 48 1.05 -11.72 2.19
N PHE A 49 1.98 -10.77 2.15
CA PHE A 49 3.35 -10.95 2.64
C PHE A 49 3.41 -11.12 4.16
N GLU A 50 2.64 -10.33 4.90
CA GLU A 50 2.57 -10.40 6.37
C GLU A 50 1.52 -11.39 6.89
N GLY A 51 0.67 -11.93 6.00
CA GLY A 51 -0.45 -12.79 6.37
C GLY A 51 -1.55 -12.03 7.13
N TRP A 52 -1.70 -10.73 6.88
CA TRP A 52 -2.71 -9.89 7.51
C TRP A 52 -4.05 -9.95 6.79
N ASP A 53 -5.12 -9.79 7.56
CA ASP A 53 -6.44 -9.47 7.02
C ASP A 53 -6.61 -7.95 6.81
N TYR A 54 -7.72 -7.58 6.19
CA TYR A 54 -8.06 -6.18 5.91
C TYR A 54 -8.07 -5.29 7.16
N ARG A 55 -8.64 -5.75 8.29
CA ARG A 55 -8.78 -4.95 9.51
C ARG A 55 -7.43 -4.75 10.18
N THR A 56 -6.65 -5.84 10.27
CA THR A 56 -5.28 -5.81 10.80
C THR A 56 -4.41 -4.84 9.98
N THR A 57 -4.51 -4.91 8.66
CA THR A 57 -3.77 -4.01 7.76
C THR A 57 -4.20 -2.56 7.91
N GLU A 58 -5.50 -2.29 8.00
CA GLU A 58 -6.01 -0.94 8.25
C GLU A 58 -5.47 -0.38 9.56
N GLN A 59 -5.48 -1.18 10.62
CA GLN A 59 -4.96 -0.78 11.92
C GLN A 59 -3.46 -0.48 11.84
N HIS A 60 -2.66 -1.35 11.23
CA HIS A 60 -1.22 -1.11 11.04
C HIS A 60 -0.96 0.15 10.20
N LEU A 61 -1.72 0.40 9.14
CA LEU A 61 -1.58 1.63 8.34
C LEU A 61 -1.93 2.89 9.14
N ARG A 62 -2.84 2.80 10.12
CA ARG A 62 -3.18 3.92 11.02
C ARG A 62 -2.07 4.15 12.05
N ASP A 63 -1.62 3.07 12.69
CA ASP A 63 -0.68 3.11 13.81
C ASP A 63 0.77 3.38 13.35
N LEU A 64 1.13 2.92 12.15
CA LEU A 64 2.49 3.02 11.59
C LEU A 64 2.52 3.99 10.39
N PRO A 65 2.83 5.28 10.60
CA PRO A 65 2.91 6.27 9.51
C PRO A 65 3.96 5.93 8.45
N GLU A 66 5.01 5.21 8.83
CA GLU A 66 6.07 4.72 7.94
C GLU A 66 5.55 3.78 6.84
N LEU A 67 4.58 2.90 7.14
CA LEU A 67 3.96 2.04 6.13
C LEU A 67 3.24 2.86 5.06
N ARG A 68 2.54 3.92 5.49
CA ARG A 68 1.87 4.85 4.57
C ARG A 68 2.88 5.57 3.68
N ILE A 69 4.01 6.00 4.24
CA ILE A 69 5.10 6.63 3.48
C ILE A 69 5.67 5.66 2.44
N TRP A 70 5.91 4.39 2.82
CA TRP A 70 6.46 3.40 1.90
C TRP A 70 5.51 3.06 0.76
N ILE A 71 4.19 3.04 1.02
CA ILE A 71 3.16 2.83 0.00
C ILE A 71 2.92 4.12 -0.81
N GLY A 72 3.44 5.27 -0.37
CA GLY A 72 3.18 6.57 -1.00
C GLY A 72 1.75 7.08 -0.76
N LEU A 73 1.08 6.57 0.27
CA LEU A 73 -0.21 7.10 0.72
C LEU A 73 0.05 8.47 1.33
N LYS A 74 -0.42 9.54 0.67
CA LYS A 74 -0.44 10.87 1.30
C LYS A 74 -1.26 10.73 2.57
N GLY A 75 -0.65 11.09 3.71
CA GLY A 75 -1.35 11.10 4.98
C GLY A 75 -2.66 11.84 4.77
N GLN A 76 -3.78 11.18 5.06
CA GLN A 76 -5.04 11.87 5.25
C GLN A 76 -4.82 12.75 6.49
N GLU A 77 -4.22 13.92 6.29
CA GLU A 77 -4.34 15.03 7.20
C GLU A 77 -5.85 15.19 7.38
N LYS A 78 -6.33 14.82 8.57
CA LYS A 78 -7.72 15.02 8.90
C LYS A 78 -7.93 16.52 8.86
N VAL A 79 -8.55 17.00 7.79
CA VAL A 79 -9.26 18.27 7.84
C VAL A 79 -10.46 18.02 8.75
N SER A 80 -10.22 18.13 10.05
CA SER A 80 -11.25 18.44 11.03
C SER A 80 -11.64 19.90 10.77
N GLY A 81 -12.72 20.08 10.02
CA GLY A 81 -13.52 21.29 9.97
C GLY A 81 -14.87 21.01 10.60
#